data_AF-B0BPN5-F1
#
_entry.id   AF-B0BPN5-F1
#
_cell.length_a   1.000
_cell.length_b   1.000
_cell.length_c   1.000
_cell.angle_alpha   90.00
_cell.angle_beta   90.00
_cell.angle_gamma   90.00
#
_symmetry.space_group_name_H-M   'P 1'
#
loop_
_entity.id
_entity.type
_entity.pdbx_description
1 polymer ?
#
loop_
_entity_poly.entity_id
_entity_poly.type
_entity_poly.pdbx_seq_one_letter_code
_entity_poly.pdbx_strand_id
1 'polypeptide(L)'
;MEYKGLNIKAFAELLNVPYRTLQNYLLNERDPSAEVLIKVSDVLNVNLNWLMRGEGYMFRSSTNENELNEKEKQLIGYYRKMSGDMKAAFEISFKLLVEGNN
;
A
#
# COMPACT_ATOMS: atom_id res chain seq x y z
N MET A 1 -20.72 -0.30 -19.48
CA MET A 1 -19.88 -1.35 -18.88
C MET A 1 -19.96 -1.17 -17.38
N GLU A 2 -20.82 -1.93 -16.70
CA GLU A 2 -20.81 -2.03 -15.24
C GLU A 2 -19.87 -3.19 -14.89
N TYR A 3 -18.88 -2.93 -14.05
CA TYR A 3 -18.05 -3.98 -13.47
C TYR A 3 -18.08 -3.80 -11.95
N LYS A 4 -18.61 -4.81 -11.25
CA LYS A 4 -18.61 -4.94 -9.78
C LYS A 4 -19.31 -3.83 -8.97
N GLY A 5 -20.46 -3.32 -9.43
CA GLY A 5 -21.38 -2.55 -8.58
C GLY A 5 -20.96 -1.12 -8.22
N LEU A 6 -19.84 -0.62 -8.73
CA LEU A 6 -19.50 0.80 -8.69
C LEU A 6 -20.04 1.48 -9.95
N ASN A 7 -21.12 2.23 -9.80
CA ASN A 7 -21.61 3.12 -10.85
C ASN A 7 -20.53 4.18 -11.16
N ILE A 8 -20.08 4.28 -12.41
CA ILE A 8 -19.07 5.26 -12.87
C ILE A 8 -19.45 6.68 -12.43
N LYS A 9 -20.75 7.00 -12.35
CA LYS A 9 -21.25 8.27 -11.83
C LYS A 9 -20.90 8.48 -10.35
N ALA A 10 -21.11 7.47 -9.52
CA ALA A 10 -20.74 7.54 -8.11
C ALA A 10 -19.22 7.67 -7.95
N PHE A 11 -18.44 7.02 -8.83
CA PHE A 11 -16.98 7.16 -8.80
C PHE A 11 -16.51 8.56 -9.25
N ALA A 12 -17.16 9.12 -10.26
CA ALA A 12 -16.92 10.50 -10.71
C ALA A 12 -17.21 11.52 -9.61
N GLU A 13 -18.34 11.34 -8.90
CA GLU A 13 -18.73 12.14 -7.74
C GLU A 13 -17.72 12.00 -6.59
N LEU A 14 -17.31 10.77 -6.26
CA LEU A 14 -16.32 10.49 -5.22
C LEU A 14 -14.96 11.16 -5.51
N LEU A 15 -14.51 11.17 -6.77
CA LEU A 15 -13.29 11.84 -7.19
C LEU A 15 -13.46 13.34 -7.44
N ASN A 16 -14.69 13.86 -7.37
CA ASN A 16 -15.02 15.22 -7.80
C ASN A 16 -14.43 15.54 -9.20
N VAL A 17 -14.73 14.67 -10.16
CA VAL A 17 -14.33 14.78 -11.57
C VAL A 17 -15.60 14.65 -12.42
N PRO A 18 -15.75 15.39 -13.54
CA PRO A 18 -16.91 15.22 -14.41
C PRO A 18 -17.02 13.79 -14.93
N TYR A 19 -18.24 13.24 -14.98
CA TYR A 19 -18.50 11.88 -15.48
C TYR A 19 -17.81 11.59 -16.81
N ARG A 20 -17.95 12.51 -17.78
CA ARG A 20 -17.35 12.36 -19.12
C ARG A 20 -15.83 12.36 -19.07
N THR A 21 -15.23 13.13 -18.17
CA THR A 21 -13.77 13.14 -17.98
C THR A 21 -13.29 11.80 -17.44
N LEU A 22 -13.95 11.25 -16.41
CA LEU A 22 -13.63 9.93 -15.89
C LEU A 22 -13.85 8.83 -16.94
N GLN A 23 -14.92 8.92 -17.72
CA GLN A 23 -15.20 7.99 -18.81
C GLN A 23 -14.10 8.00 -19.87
N ASN A 24 -13.63 9.18 -20.28
CA ASN A 24 -12.53 9.30 -21.24
C ASN A 24 -11.23 8.67 -20.72
N TYR A 25 -10.98 8.75 -19.40
CA TYR A 25 -9.84 8.05 -18.78
C TYR A 25 -9.99 6.53 -18.89
N LEU A 26 -11.16 5.99 -18.56
CA LEU A 26 -11.42 4.55 -18.61
C LEU A 26 -11.41 3.96 -20.03
N LEU A 27 -11.73 4.79 -21.03
CA LEU A 27 -11.69 4.42 -22.44
C LEU A 27 -10.32 4.66 -23.10
N ASN A 28 -9.32 5.13 -22.35
CA ASN A 28 -7.99 5.53 -22.85
C ASN A 28 -8.06 6.60 -23.95
N GLU A 29 -9.12 7.40 -24.00
CA GLU A 29 -9.25 8.53 -24.93
C GLU A 29 -8.44 9.74 -24.45
N ARG A 30 -8.12 9.79 -23.16
CA ARG A 30 -7.34 10.85 -22.53
C ARG A 30 -6.61 10.30 -21.31
N ASP A 31 -5.37 10.74 -21.10
CA ASP A 31 -4.64 10.45 -19.87
C ASP A 31 -5.06 11.39 -18.71
N PRO A 32 -5.19 10.88 -17.48
CA PRO A 32 -5.38 11.72 -16.29
C PRO A 32 -4.17 12.61 -16.04
N SER A 33 -4.40 13.82 -15.51
CA SER A 33 -3.29 14.65 -15.01
C SER A 33 -2.70 14.05 -13.72
N ALA A 34 -1.48 14.44 -13.38
CA ALA A 34 -0.85 14.06 -12.12
C ALA A 34 -1.73 14.40 -10.90
N GLU A 35 -2.42 15.55 -10.92
CA GLU A 35 -3.35 15.97 -9.87
C GLU A 35 -4.53 14.99 -9.71
N VAL A 36 -5.08 14.51 -10.81
CA VAL A 36 -6.16 13.50 -10.78
C VAL A 36 -5.63 12.17 -10.25
N LEU A 37 -4.44 11.74 -10.67
CA LEU A 37 -3.83 10.50 -10.18
C LEU A 37 -3.56 10.54 -8.67
N ILE A 38 -3.03 11.66 -8.16
CA ILE A 38 -2.83 11.89 -6.72
C ILE A 38 -4.17 11.79 -5.99
N LYS A 39 -5.21 12.46 -6.51
CA LYS A 39 -6.55 12.39 -5.90
C LYS A 39 -7.12 10.97 -5.86
N VAL A 40 -6.99 10.21 -6.96
CA VAL A 40 -7.41 8.79 -7.00
C VAL A 40 -6.65 8.00 -5.94
N SER A 41 -5.34 8.20 -5.87
CA SER A 41 -4.44 7.55 -4.93
C SER A 41 -4.84 7.82 -3.47
N ASP A 42 -5.21 9.06 -3.15
CA ASP A 42 -5.61 9.46 -1.80
C ASP A 42 -7.02 8.99 -1.43
N VAL A 43 -8.00 9.18 -2.33
CA VAL A 43 -9.41 8.83 -2.08
C VAL A 43 -9.63 7.32 -1.98
N LEU A 44 -8.88 6.53 -2.77
CA LEU A 44 -8.97 5.07 -2.76
C LEU A 44 -7.89 4.39 -1.92
N ASN A 45 -7.00 5.17 -1.29
CA ASN A 45 -5.85 4.65 -0.57
C ASN A 45 -4.99 3.68 -1.43
N VAL A 46 -4.82 4.01 -2.71
CA VAL A 46 -4.07 3.21 -3.69
C VAL A 46 -2.63 3.73 -3.79
N ASN A 47 -1.65 2.86 -3.96
CA ASN A 47 -0.26 3.24 -4.16
C ASN A 47 -0.06 3.82 -5.58
N LEU A 48 0.56 5.00 -5.68
CA LEU A 48 0.74 5.68 -6.98
C LEU A 48 1.69 4.90 -7.91
N ASN A 49 2.72 4.24 -7.38
CA ASN A 49 3.62 3.41 -8.19
C ASN A 49 2.89 2.20 -8.76
N TRP A 50 2.03 1.57 -7.96
CA TRP A 50 1.17 0.50 -8.45
C TRP A 50 0.18 1.02 -9.51
N LEU A 51 -0.46 2.18 -9.26
CA LEU A 51 -1.43 2.76 -10.18
C LEU A 51 -0.83 3.09 -11.55
N MET A 52 0.42 3.57 -11.58
CA MET A 52 1.07 4.03 -12.80
C MET A 52 1.90 2.96 -13.51
N ARG A 53 2.49 2.02 -12.77
CA ARG A 53 3.44 1.01 -13.31
C ARG A 53 3.00 -0.44 -13.12
N GLY A 54 2.00 -0.69 -12.29
CA GLY A 54 1.64 -2.04 -11.85
C GLY A 54 2.64 -2.66 -10.87
N GLU A 55 3.53 -1.85 -10.28
CA GLU A 55 4.61 -2.30 -9.41
C GLU A 55 4.31 -2.05 -7.92
N GLY A 56 4.62 -3.03 -7.07
CA GLY A 56 4.41 -2.93 -5.62
C GLY A 56 3.00 -3.33 -5.18
N TYR A 57 2.63 -2.95 -3.97
CA TYR A 57 1.31 -3.25 -3.41
C TYR A 57 0.26 -2.26 -3.92
N MET A 58 -0.92 -2.78 -4.29
CA MET A 58 -2.03 -1.99 -4.83
C MET A 58 -2.51 -0.91 -3.86
N PHE A 59 -2.72 -1.27 -2.60
CA PHE A 59 -3.17 -0.35 -1.57
C PHE A 59 -1.97 0.13 -0.76
N ARG A 60 -2.00 1.41 -0.37
CA ARG A 60 -1.13 1.89 0.70
C ARG A 60 -1.61 1.17 1.96
N SER A 61 -0.72 0.47 2.67
CA SER A 61 -1.11 -0.21 3.92
C SER A 61 -1.78 0.79 4.85
N SER A 62 -3.06 0.56 5.18
CA SER A 62 -3.71 1.29 6.26
C SER A 62 -3.01 0.86 7.54
N THR A 63 -2.39 1.82 8.23
CA THR A 63 -1.59 1.64 9.45
C THR A 63 -0.09 1.54 9.17
N ASN A 64 0.67 2.22 10.02
CA ASN A 64 2.13 2.24 10.14
C ASN A 64 2.74 0.86 10.45
N GLU A 65 2.15 -0.25 10.00
CA GLU A 65 2.69 -1.60 10.19
C GLU A 65 3.94 -1.86 9.34
N ASN A 66 4.09 -1.11 8.24
CA ASN A 66 5.27 -1.18 7.37
C ASN A 66 6.38 -0.19 7.75
N GLU A 67 6.10 0.76 8.64
CA GLU A 67 7.12 1.67 9.15
C GLU A 67 7.57 1.21 10.53
N LEU A 68 8.78 0.65 10.56
CA LEU A 68 9.43 0.29 11.81
C LEU A 68 9.50 1.53 12.72
N ASN A 69 9.04 1.41 13.95
CA ASN A 69 9.27 2.42 14.95
C ASN A 69 10.77 2.47 15.34
N GLU A 70 11.18 3.51 16.06
CA GLU A 70 12.59 3.68 16.41
C GLU A 70 13.19 2.52 17.21
N LYS A 71 12.38 1.84 18.05
CA LYS A 71 12.85 0.66 18.80
C LYS A 71 13.04 -0.54 17.87
N GLU A 72 12.14 -0.75 16.93
CA GLU A 72 12.23 -1.83 15.93
C GLU A 72 13.42 -1.62 15.01
N LYS A 73 13.66 -0.38 14.54
CA LYS A 73 14.85 -0.03 13.76
C LYS A 73 16.14 -0.34 14.53
N GLN A 74 16.19 0.04 15.81
CA GLN A 74 17.34 -0.26 16.67
C GLN A 74 17.55 -1.76 16.86
N LEU A 75 16.48 -2.53 17.08
CA LEU A 75 16.55 -3.98 17.22
C LEU A 75 17.14 -4.66 15.97
N ILE A 76 16.69 -4.26 14.78
CA ILE A 76 17.27 -4.73 13.51
C ILE A 76 18.73 -4.33 13.39
N GLY A 77 19.08 -3.11 13.81
CA GLY A 77 20.45 -2.63 13.84
C GLY A 77 21.37 -3.52 14.70
N TYR A 78 20.91 -3.92 15.88
CA TYR A 78 21.64 -4.86 16.74
C TYR A 78 21.72 -6.25 16.12
N TYR A 79 20.59 -6.77 15.61
CA TYR A 79 20.53 -8.09 14.99
C TYR A 79 21.53 -8.22 13.83
N ARG A 80 21.65 -7.21 12.95
CA ARG A 80 22.59 -7.22 11.82
C ARG A 80 24.05 -7.36 12.25
N LYS A 81 24.42 -6.83 13.42
CA LYS A 81 25.79 -6.87 13.97
C LYS A 81 26.13 -8.17 14.71
N MET A 82 25.14 -9.03 14.99
CA MET A 82 25.34 -10.30 15.68
C MET A 82 26.04 -11.35 14.80
N SER A 83 26.78 -12.26 15.43
CA SER A 83 27.32 -13.47 14.78
C SER A 83 26.22 -14.43 14.36
N GLY A 84 26.53 -15.36 13.46
CA GLY A 84 25.57 -16.37 12.96
C GLY A 84 24.90 -17.16 14.09
N ASP A 85 25.69 -17.67 15.03
CA ASP A 85 25.18 -18.46 16.15
C ASP A 85 24.24 -17.66 17.06
N MET A 86 24.55 -16.38 17.30
CA MET A 86 23.70 -15.50 18.10
C MET A 86 22.38 -15.18 17.40
N LYS A 87 22.40 -15.01 16.07
CA LYS A 87 21.18 -14.84 15.27
C LYS A 87 20.28 -16.07 15.36
N ALA A 88 20.85 -17.27 15.26
CA ALA A 88 20.12 -18.53 15.37
C ALA A 88 19.49 -18.70 16.76
N ALA A 89 20.23 -18.38 17.83
CA ALA A 89 19.70 -18.39 19.19
C ALA A 89 18.53 -17.41 19.36
N PHE A 90 18.66 -16.19 18.84
CA PHE A 90 17.60 -15.18 18.85
C PHE A 90 16.35 -15.63 18.11
N GLU A 91 16.49 -16.26 16.95
CA GLU A 91 15.38 -16.78 16.15
C GLU A 91 14.60 -17.85 16.92
N ILE A 92 15.30 -18.81 17.54
CA ILE A 92 14.68 -19.86 18.35
C ILE A 92 13.93 -19.24 19.55
N SER A 93 14.56 -18.31 20.28
CA SER A 93 13.94 -17.66 21.43
C SER A 93 12.68 -16.88 21.05
N PHE A 94 12.72 -16.10 19.96
CA PHE A 94 11.54 -15.36 19.50
C PHE A 94 10.42 -16.29 19.05
N LYS A 95 10.75 -17.35 18.31
CA LYS A 95 9.76 -18.35 17.90
C LYS A 95 9.03 -18.93 19.11
N LEU A 96 9.76 -19.35 20.14
CA LEU A 96 9.17 -19.89 21.38
C LEU A 96 8.29 -18.87 22.11
N LEU A 97 8.71 -17.60 22.18
CA LEU A 97 7.96 -16.55 22.86
C LEU A 97 6.66 -16.17 22.14
N VAL A 98 6.62 -16.29 20.81
CA VAL A 98 5.43 -16.03 20.00
C VAL A 98 4.49 -17.23 20.03
N GLU A 99 5.01 -18.44 19.85
CA GLU A 99 4.22 -19.67 19.83
C GLU A 99 3.70 -20.06 21.23
N GLY A 100 4.43 -19.75 22.30
CA GLY A 100 4.02 -20.03 23.68
C GLY A 100 3.00 -19.05 24.27
N ASN A 101 2.65 -17.99 23.54
CA ASN A 101 1.65 -16.99 23.94
C ASN A 101 0.33 -17.12 23.15
N ASN A 102 0.18 -18.18 22.35
CA ASN A 102 -1.07 -18.61 21.70
C ASN A 102 -1.55 -19.93 22.32
#